data_AF-A0A950VPS5-F1
#
_entry.id   AF-A0A950VPS5-F1
#
_cell.length_a   1.000
_cell.length_b   1.000
_cell.length_c   1.000
_cell.angle_alpha   90.00
_cell.angle_beta   90.00
_cell.angle_gamma   90.00
#
_symmetry.space_group_name_H-M   'P 1'
#
loop_
_entity.id
_entity.type
_entity.pdbx_description
1 polymer ?
#
loop_
_entity_poly.entity_id
_entity_poly.type
_entity_poly.pdbx_seq_one_letter_code
_entity_poly.pdbx_strand_id
1 'polypeptide(L)' 'MLETPIVERYVVAEVRRARDGSDAPPEITERFQGRAFTLHELEVRGVRITSRRGWYLANGEDWILSVQPTL' A
#
# COMPACT_ATOMS: atom_id res chain seq x y z
N MET A 1 15.45 -14.39 26.66
CA MET A 1 15.32 -14.55 25.20
C MET A 1 14.42 -13.43 24.74
N LEU A 2 14.91 -12.52 23.91
CA LEU A 2 14.06 -11.50 23.29
C LEU A 2 13.42 -12.17 22.08
N GLU A 3 12.12 -12.40 22.14
CA GLU A 3 11.34 -12.77 20.96
C GLU A 3 11.51 -11.64 19.94
N THR A 4 12.07 -11.94 18.78
CA THR A 4 12.12 -10.99 17.67
C THR A 4 10.68 -10.66 17.32
N PRO A 5 10.23 -9.39 17.43
CA PRO A 5 8.86 -9.06 17.05
C PRO A 5 8.69 -9.43 15.58
N ILE A 6 7.71 -10.30 15.29
CA ILE A 6 7.32 -10.59 13.90
C ILE A 6 6.79 -9.28 13.35
N VAL A 7 7.58 -8.64 12.48
CA VAL A 7 7.15 -7.42 11.82
C VAL A 7 6.16 -7.80 10.74
N GLU A 8 4.89 -7.49 10.97
CA GLU A 8 3.83 -7.71 10.00
C GLU A 8 4.14 -6.94 8.70
N ARG A 9 4.11 -7.64 7.57
CA ARG A 9 4.24 -7.04 6.23
C ARG A 9 2.95 -7.18 5.46
N TYR A 10 2.76 -6.27 4.53
CA TYR A 10 1.58 -6.13 3.70
C TYR A 10 2.00 -6.14 2.23
N VAL A 11 1.47 -7.06 1.43
CA VAL A 11 1.57 -7.00 -0.03
C VAL A 11 0.51 -6.04 -0.55
N VAL A 12 0.92 -5.11 -1.41
CA VAL A 12 -0.04 -4.32 -2.19
C VAL A 12 -0.47 -5.15 -3.39
N ALA A 13 -1.65 -5.75 -3.33
CA ALA A 13 -2.16 -6.60 -4.40
C ALA A 13 -2.54 -5.79 -5.64
N GLU A 14 -3.04 -4.57 -5.43
CA GLU A 14 -3.61 -3.75 -6.49
C GLU A 14 -3.58 -2.27 -6.08
N VAL A 15 -3.47 -1.38 -7.08
CA VAL A 15 -3.63 0.06 -6.91
C VAL A 15 -4.66 0.58 -7.90
N ARG A 16 -5.73 1.21 -7.42
CA ARG A 16 -6.82 1.77 -8.23
C ARG A 16 -7.04 3.24 -7.95
N ARG A 17 -7.54 3.98 -8.92
CA ARG A 17 -8.00 5.36 -8.73
C ARG A 17 -9.21 5.36 -7.80
N ALA A 18 -9.23 6.24 -6.80
CA ALA A 18 -10.30 6.31 -5.83
C ALA A 18 -11.64 6.77 -6.44
N ARG A 19 -11.59 7.65 -7.45
CA ARG A 19 -12.77 8.28 -8.05
C ARG A 19 -13.65 7.32 -8.84
N ASP A 20 -13.06 6.46 -9.67
CA ASP A 20 -13.77 5.62 -10.64
C ASP A 20 -13.34 4.15 -10.60
N GLY A 21 -12.34 3.81 -9.78
CA GLY A 21 -11.82 2.45 -9.69
C GLY A 21 -11.01 2.00 -10.91
N SER A 22 -10.60 2.93 -11.78
CA SER A 22 -9.73 2.63 -12.91
C SER A 22 -8.32 2.21 -12.46
N ASP A 23 -7.62 1.48 -13.33
CA ASP A 23 -6.27 1.03 -13.07
C ASP A 23 -5.30 2.21 -12.92
N ALA A 24 -4.37 2.08 -11.98
CA ALA A 24 -3.32 3.07 -11.82
C ALA A 24 -2.31 3.02 -12.97
N PRO A 25 -1.74 4.17 -13.39
CA PRO A 25 -0.71 4.20 -14.41
C PRO A 25 0.57 3.50 -13.92
N PRO A 26 1.44 3.04 -14.84
CA PRO A 26 2.67 2.31 -14.50
C PRO A 26 3.53 2.99 -13.43
N GLU A 27 3.65 4.32 -13.48
CA GLU A 27 4.41 5.12 -12.52
C GLU A 27 3.93 4.99 -11.05
N ILE A 28 2.67 4.62 -10.84
CA ILE A 28 2.06 4.39 -9.53
C ILE A 28 2.12 2.90 -9.18
N THR A 29 1.78 2.01 -10.12
CA THR A 29 1.78 0.57 -9.86
C THR A 29 3.18 0.04 -9.59
N GLU A 30 4.22 0.50 -10.30
CA GLU A 30 5.61 0.10 -10.09
C GLU A 30 6.15 0.45 -8.70
N ARG A 31 5.58 1.46 -8.04
CA ARG A 31 5.97 1.87 -6.69
C ARG A 31 5.51 0.89 -5.62
N PHE A 32 4.37 0.23 -5.84
CA PHE A 32 3.65 -0.49 -4.78
C PHE A 32 3.25 -1.91 -5.16
N GLN A 33 2.61 -2.11 -6.32
CA GLN A 33 1.91 -3.34 -6.66
C GLN A 33 2.86 -4.53 -6.72
N GLY A 34 2.46 -5.63 -6.07
CA GLY A 34 3.23 -6.87 -5.95
C GLY A 34 4.38 -6.81 -4.93
N ARG A 35 4.60 -5.69 -4.24
CA ARG A 35 5.68 -5.53 -3.26
C ARG A 35 5.13 -5.64 -1.84
N ALA A 36 5.95 -6.20 -0.95
CA ALA A 36 5.67 -6.31 0.48
C ALA A 36 6.31 -5.16 1.26
N PHE A 37 5.54 -4.51 2.11
CA PHE A 37 5.98 -3.40 2.96
C PHE A 37 5.54 -3.60 4.39
N THR A 38 6.35 -3.16 5.34
CA THR A 38 5.89 -2.93 6.71
C THR A 38 4.93 -1.73 6.75
N LEU A 39 4.14 -1.62 7.82
CA LEU A 39 3.27 -0.46 8.02
C LEU A 39 4.06 0.86 7.97
N HIS A 40 5.19 0.92 8.67
CA HIS A 40 6.06 2.09 8.69
C HIS A 40 6.59 2.48 7.31
N GLU A 41 6.97 1.50 6.48
CA GLU A 41 7.42 1.73 5.11
C GLU A 41 6.34 2.34 4.21
N LEU A 42 5.07 1.95 4.41
CA LEU A 42 3.93 2.52 3.70
C LEU A 42 3.69 3.97 4.15
N GLU A 43 3.74 4.23 5.45
CA GLU A 43 3.54 5.58 6.01
C GLU A 43 4.62 6.57 5.55
N VAL A 44 5.89 6.17 5.54
CA VAL A 44 7.01 6.99 5.06
C VAL A 44 6.88 7.31 3.56
N ARG A 45 6.20 6.45 2.79
CA ARG A 45 5.87 6.68 1.38
C ARG A 45 4.61 7.54 1.18
N GLY A 46 4.01 8.03 2.26
CA GLY A 46 2.81 8.85 2.24
C GLY A 46 1.50 8.05 2.12
N VAL A 47 1.55 6.73 2.35
CA VAL A 47 0.35 5.90 2.35
C VAL A 47 -0.29 5.91 3.74
N ARG A 48 -1.58 6.22 3.82
CA ARG A 48 -2.36 6.12 5.05
C ARG A 48 -3.16 4.83 5.05
N ILE A 49 -2.88 3.92 5.99
CA ILE A 49 -3.60 2.65 6.10
C ILE A 49 -4.83 2.80 6.99
N THR A 50 -5.98 2.37 6.47
CA THR A 50 -7.23 2.20 7.22
C THR A 50 -7.69 0.76 7.05
N SER A 51 -7.68 -0.02 8.14
CA SER A 51 -8.05 -1.44 8.16
C SER A 51 -7.24 -2.31 7.18
N ARG A 52 -7.73 -2.51 5.94
CA ARG A 52 -7.07 -3.32 4.87
C ARG A 52 -6.94 -2.55 3.55
N ARG A 53 -7.03 -1.22 3.60
CA ARG A 53 -6.88 -0.34 2.44
C ARG A 53 -5.90 0.77 2.77
N GLY A 54 -5.00 1.04 1.85
CA GLY A 54 -4.13 2.22 1.89
C GLY A 54 -4.66 3.33 1.01
N TRP A 55 -4.49 4.56 1.45
CA TRP A 55 -4.79 5.77 0.68
C TRP A 55 -3.49 6.49 0.35
N TYR A 56 -3.32 6.86 -0.92
CA TYR A 56 -2.11 7.51 -1.41
C TYR A 56 -2.48 8.64 -2.37
N LEU A 57 -2.01 9.85 -2.09
CA LEU A 57 -2.25 11.02 -2.92
C LEU A 57 -1.03 11.27 -3.81
N ALA A 58 -1.23 11.25 -5.13
CA ALA A 58 -0.18 11.58 -6.10
C ALA A 58 -0.77 12.18 -7.37
N ASN A 59 -0.05 13.15 -7.94
CA ASN A 59 -0.46 13.86 -9.17
C ASN A 59 -1.86 14.50 -9.06
N GLY A 60 -2.24 14.95 -7.85
CA GLY A 60 -3.55 15.54 -7.58
C GLY A 60 -4.71 14.54 -7.57
N GLU A 61 -4.42 13.24 -7.54
CA GLU A 61 -5.40 12.15 -7.57
C GLU A 61 -5.23 11.21 -6.37
N ASP A 62 -6.35 10.75 -5.81
CA ASP A 62 -6.37 9.76 -4.75
C ASP A 62 -6.31 8.34 -5.30
N TRP A 63 -5.41 7.54 -4.75
CA TRP A 63 -5.20 6.14 -5.10
C TRP A 63 -5.50 5.25 -3.90
N ILE A 64 -6.21 4.15 -4.15
CA ILE A 64 -6.55 3.13 -3.17
C ILE A 64 -5.65 1.93 -3.41
N LEU A 65 -4.89 1.56 -2.37
CA LEU A 65 -4.03 0.37 -2.33
C LEU A 65 -4.78 -0.75 -1.60
N SER A 66 -5.02 -1.85 -2.30
CA SER A 66 -5.52 -3.08 -1.68
C SER A 66 -4.36 -3.81 -1.02
N VAL A 67 -4.35 -3.88 0.32
CA VAL A 67 -3.26 -4.49 1.08
C VAL A 67 -3.68 -5.82 1.72
N GLN A 68 -2.77 -6.79 1.69
CA GLN A 68 -2.98 -8.12 2.28
C GLN A 68 -1.79 -8.45 3.20
N PRO A 69 -2.03 -8.89 4.45
CA PRO A 69 -0.95 -9.31 5.33
C PRO A 69 -0.23 -10.54 4.76
N THR A 70 1.09 -10.56 4.84
CA THR A 70 1.90 -11.76 4.59
C THR A 70 1.95 -12.60 5.85
N LEU A 71 1.63 -13.89 5.74
CA LEU A 71 1.84 -14.89 6.79
C LEU A 71 3.34 -15.13 7.03
#